data_AF-A0A534K3N0-F1
#
_entry.id   AF-A0A534K3N0-F1
#
_cell.length_a   1.000
_cell.length_b   1.000
_cell.length_c   1.000
_cell.angle_alpha   90.00
_cell.angle_beta   90.00
_cell.angle_gamma   90.00
#
_symmetry.space_group_name_H-M   'P 1'
#
loop_
_entity.id
_entity.type
_entity.pdbx_description
1 polymer ?
#
loop_
_entity_poly.entity_id
_entity_poly.type
_entity_poly.pdbx_seq_one_letter_code
_entity_poly.pdbx_strand_id
1 'polypeptide(L)'
;MSRSPPSCSSTSSSGSSSGSREHRFMLAAWFPVPMGGPSDVVLETAASIPWDKLGPRPLCDGCLGRLLGKAGHGLTNPERGLALRARFGVPTGWPCWVCGGLLDELGKFAGLVAENFAPWEFRTFLVGSKVDPEVSAREEALWTELGARHAEPIKSELNREIGKRVERRLGKVAEFAHPDIVAIVDTAFDSVSVQVNPIFIYGRYRKLVRGIPQTRWPCRRCQRR
;
A
#
# COMPACT_ATOMS: atom_id res chain seq x y z
N MET A 1 -15.02 0.20 58.48
CA MET A 1 -15.30 -0.88 59.45
C MET A 1 -16.79 -1.13 59.34
N SER A 2 -17.29 -2.22 58.77
CA SER A 2 -17.28 -3.62 59.23
C SER A 2 -17.67 -4.51 58.03
N ARG A 3 -16.82 -5.41 57.55
CA ARG A 3 -16.62 -6.81 57.98
C ARG A 3 -17.91 -7.67 57.98
N SER A 4 -17.90 -8.62 57.03
CA SER A 4 -18.73 -9.80 56.70
C SER A 4 -18.95 -10.81 57.86
N PRO A 5 -19.42 -12.08 57.69
CA PRO A 5 -20.18 -12.87 56.66
C PRO A 5 -21.28 -13.76 57.38
N PRO A 6 -21.58 -15.08 57.13
CA PRO A 6 -21.51 -16.01 55.97
C PRO A 6 -22.76 -16.92 55.73
N SER A 7 -22.69 -17.77 54.68
CA SER A 7 -23.29 -19.13 54.51
C SER A 7 -24.81 -19.25 54.22
N CYS A 8 -25.36 -20.22 53.47
CA CYS A 8 -24.89 -21.54 53.05
C CYS A 8 -25.66 -22.01 51.78
N SER A 9 -24.97 -22.77 50.92
CA SER A 9 -25.37 -23.99 50.17
C SER A 9 -26.87 -24.30 49.96
N SER A 10 -27.34 -24.79 48.81
CA SER A 10 -26.91 -26.06 48.18
C SER A 10 -27.77 -26.35 46.92
N THR A 11 -27.15 -27.03 45.92
CA THR A 11 -27.66 -28.12 45.03
C THR A 11 -29.07 -28.06 44.41
N SER A 12 -29.39 -28.58 43.23
CA SER A 12 -28.74 -29.18 42.06
C SER A 12 -29.92 -29.74 41.24
N SER A 13 -29.95 -29.61 39.91
CA SER A 13 -30.50 -30.63 38.97
C SER A 13 -30.78 -30.07 37.58
N SER A 14 -29.96 -30.47 36.62
CA SER A 14 -30.32 -30.69 35.21
C SER A 14 -29.05 -31.24 34.57
N GLY A 15 -28.95 -32.54 34.31
CA GLY A 15 -29.79 -33.23 33.34
C GLY A 15 -28.90 -33.54 32.15
N SER A 16 -28.11 -34.59 32.29
CA SER A 16 -27.30 -35.18 31.23
C SER A 16 -28.21 -35.96 30.28
N SER A 17 -28.21 -35.60 29.00
CA SER A 17 -28.67 -36.49 27.93
C SER A 17 -27.75 -36.33 26.72
N SER A 18 -26.90 -37.34 26.57
CA SER A 18 -26.17 -37.71 25.38
C SER A 18 -27.10 -37.86 24.17
N GLY A 19 -26.75 -37.22 23.04
CA GLY A 19 -27.44 -37.37 21.77
C GLY A 19 -26.49 -37.10 20.62
N SER A 20 -25.93 -38.20 20.12
CA SER A 20 -25.22 -38.42 18.85
C SER A 20 -25.23 -37.32 17.78
N ARG A 21 -24.00 -36.95 17.39
CA ARG A 21 -23.50 -36.61 16.05
C ARG A 21 -24.49 -36.79 14.89
N GLU A 22 -24.84 -35.66 14.26
CA GLU A 22 -25.01 -35.57 12.81
C GLU A 22 -24.42 -34.24 12.34
N HIS A 23 -23.11 -34.23 12.05
CA HIS A 23 -22.48 -33.16 11.28
C HIS A 23 -22.98 -33.27 9.85
N ARG A 24 -24.13 -32.63 9.58
CA ARG A 24 -24.59 -32.36 8.23
C ARG A 24 -23.59 -31.38 7.61
N PHE A 25 -22.58 -31.94 6.93
CA PHE A 25 -21.74 -31.22 5.99
C PHE A 25 -22.69 -30.55 4.99
N MET A 26 -23.00 -29.27 5.23
CA MET A 26 -23.53 -28.40 4.20
C MET A 26 -22.43 -28.29 3.15
N LEU A 27 -22.57 -29.10 2.10
CA LEU A 27 -21.96 -28.86 0.81
C LEU A 27 -22.10 -27.37 0.51
N ALA A 28 -20.97 -26.65 0.57
CA ALA A 28 -20.90 -25.28 0.12
C ALA A 28 -21.39 -25.29 -1.33
N ALA A 29 -22.60 -24.78 -1.53
CA ALA A 29 -23.18 -24.63 -2.85
C ALA A 29 -22.18 -23.78 -3.65
N TRP A 30 -21.55 -24.40 -4.64
CA TRP A 30 -20.89 -23.72 -5.74
C TRP A 30 -21.98 -22.89 -6.41
N PHE A 31 -22.15 -21.64 -5.98
CA PHE A 31 -22.87 -20.66 -6.76
C PHE A 31 -21.99 -20.36 -7.98
N PRO A 32 -22.44 -20.69 -9.20
CA PRO A 32 -21.72 -20.27 -10.38
C PRO A 32 -21.67 -18.74 -10.37
N VAL A 33 -20.46 -18.21 -10.28
CA VAL A 33 -20.22 -16.77 -10.41
C VAL A 33 -20.75 -16.38 -11.80
N PRO A 34 -21.64 -15.38 -11.91
CA PRO A 34 -22.18 -14.97 -13.21
C PRO A 34 -21.03 -14.58 -14.14
N MET A 35 -20.94 -15.25 -15.29
CA MET A 35 -19.96 -14.93 -16.32
C MET A 35 -20.31 -13.58 -16.96
N GLY A 36 -19.35 -12.65 -16.93
CA GLY A 36 -19.41 -11.28 -17.45
C GLY A 36 -18.88 -10.18 -16.50
N GLY A 37 -18.25 -10.51 -15.37
CA GLY A 37 -17.74 -9.53 -14.39
C GLY A 37 -16.31 -9.05 -14.66
N PRO A 38 -15.89 -7.88 -14.13
CA PRO A 38 -14.50 -7.40 -14.23
C PRO A 38 -13.48 -8.36 -13.59
N SER A 39 -13.95 -9.29 -12.75
CA SER A 39 -13.17 -10.38 -12.16
C SER A 39 -12.80 -11.49 -13.14
N ASP A 40 -13.53 -11.68 -14.24
CA ASP A 40 -13.45 -12.93 -15.00
C ASP A 40 -12.17 -13.04 -15.79
N VAL A 41 -11.75 -11.94 -16.44
CA VAL A 41 -10.45 -11.83 -17.10
C VAL A 41 -9.31 -12.12 -16.12
N VAL A 42 -9.47 -11.69 -14.86
CA VAL A 42 -8.48 -11.92 -13.81
C VAL A 42 -8.41 -13.40 -13.45
N LEU A 43 -9.56 -14.03 -13.22
CA LEU A 43 -9.65 -15.43 -12.83
C LEU A 43 -9.21 -16.37 -13.95
N GLU A 44 -9.49 -16.03 -15.20
CA GLU A 44 -8.98 -16.74 -16.37
C GLU A 44 -7.45 -16.65 -16.46
N THR A 45 -6.89 -15.43 -16.31
CA THR A 45 -5.44 -15.23 -16.31
C THR A 45 -4.78 -15.99 -15.14
N ALA A 46 -5.43 -15.98 -13.97
CA ALA A 46 -4.98 -16.65 -12.76
C ALA A 46 -4.93 -18.17 -12.88
N ALA A 47 -5.73 -18.77 -13.79
CA ALA A 47 -5.73 -20.22 -13.99
C ALA A 47 -4.39 -20.75 -14.52
N SER A 48 -3.57 -19.88 -15.14
CA SER A 48 -2.23 -20.22 -15.63
C SER A 48 -1.14 -20.21 -14.54
N ILE A 49 -1.45 -19.71 -13.34
CA ILE A 49 -0.48 -19.59 -12.25
C ILE A 49 -0.36 -20.93 -11.50
N PRO A 50 0.86 -21.45 -11.26
CA PRO A 50 1.10 -22.64 -10.45
C PRO A 50 0.98 -22.30 -8.95
N TRP A 51 -0.27 -22.23 -8.45
CA TRP A 51 -0.58 -21.89 -7.06
C TRP A 51 0.00 -22.88 -6.04
N ASP A 52 0.29 -24.11 -6.45
CA ASP A 52 0.96 -25.13 -5.64
C ASP A 52 2.34 -24.65 -5.14
N LYS A 53 3.06 -23.90 -5.97
CA LYS A 53 4.38 -23.37 -5.61
C LYS A 53 4.32 -22.35 -4.49
N LEU A 54 3.18 -21.70 -4.26
CA LEU A 54 3.04 -20.73 -3.17
C LEU A 54 3.28 -21.40 -1.79
N GLY A 55 2.91 -22.68 -1.67
CA GLY A 55 3.09 -23.46 -0.45
C GLY A 55 2.39 -22.83 0.77
N PRO A 56 2.96 -22.92 1.98
CA PRO A 56 2.32 -22.43 3.20
C PRO A 56 2.46 -20.92 3.41
N ARG A 57 3.04 -20.18 2.46
CA ARG A 57 3.35 -18.75 2.62
C ARG A 57 2.06 -17.91 2.59
N PRO A 58 1.66 -17.28 3.70
CA PRO A 58 0.44 -16.48 3.71
C PRO A 58 0.67 -15.16 2.96
N LEU A 59 -0.30 -14.76 2.15
CA LEU A 59 -0.32 -13.47 1.47
C LEU A 59 -1.54 -12.67 1.91
N CYS A 60 -1.39 -11.36 2.08
CA CYS A 60 -2.55 -10.46 2.21
C CYS A 60 -3.22 -10.26 0.85
N ASP A 61 -4.47 -9.80 0.85
CA ASP A 61 -5.25 -9.65 -0.38
C ASP A 61 -4.65 -8.61 -1.35
N GLY A 62 -4.01 -7.56 -0.85
CA GLY A 62 -3.31 -6.59 -1.71
C GLY A 62 -2.12 -7.21 -2.46
N CYS A 63 -1.26 -7.96 -1.75
CA CYS A 63 -0.13 -8.67 -2.38
C CYS A 63 -0.61 -9.77 -3.33
N LEU A 64 -1.66 -10.50 -2.97
CA LEU A 64 -2.23 -11.54 -3.81
C LEU A 64 -2.83 -10.96 -5.10
N GLY A 65 -3.63 -9.89 -4.99
CA GLY A 65 -4.20 -9.20 -6.14
C GLY A 65 -3.12 -8.65 -7.08
N ARG A 66 -2.02 -8.13 -6.53
CA ARG A 66 -0.95 -7.56 -7.35
C ARG A 66 -0.23 -8.51 -8.27
N LEU A 67 -0.22 -9.80 -7.99
CA LEU A 67 0.31 -10.81 -8.92
C LEU A 67 -0.37 -10.72 -10.30
N LEU A 68 -1.59 -10.18 -10.33
CA LEU A 68 -2.41 -9.97 -11.52
C LEU A 68 -2.89 -8.52 -11.62
N GLY A 69 -2.16 -7.57 -11.03
CA GLY A 69 -2.54 -6.15 -10.98
C GLY A 69 -2.70 -5.51 -12.37
N LYS A 70 -2.01 -6.05 -13.39
CA LYS A 70 -2.12 -5.62 -14.79
C LYS A 70 -3.15 -6.42 -15.61
N ALA A 71 -3.79 -7.43 -15.04
CA ALA A 71 -4.81 -8.24 -15.72
C ALA A 71 -6.20 -7.68 -15.41
N GLY A 72 -6.91 -7.15 -16.41
CA GLY A 72 -8.24 -6.56 -16.21
C GLY A 72 -8.25 -5.23 -15.44
N HIS A 73 -9.36 -4.52 -15.53
CA HIS A 73 -9.55 -3.17 -14.96
C HIS A 73 -10.78 -3.13 -14.04
N GLY A 74 -10.89 -2.06 -13.23
CA GLY A 74 -12.09 -1.79 -12.42
C GLY A 74 -12.13 -2.46 -11.03
N LEU A 75 -11.11 -3.25 -10.67
CA LEU A 75 -10.95 -3.83 -9.33
C LEU A 75 -9.74 -3.24 -8.63
N THR A 76 -9.86 -2.97 -7.34
CA THR A 76 -8.72 -2.73 -6.47
C THR A 76 -7.95 -4.04 -6.24
N ASN A 77 -6.67 -3.95 -5.90
CA ASN A 77 -5.87 -5.15 -5.63
C ASN A 77 -6.41 -5.98 -4.44
N PRO A 78 -6.91 -5.39 -3.33
CA PRO A 78 -7.57 -6.17 -2.28
C PRO A 78 -8.80 -6.94 -2.77
N GLU A 79 -9.69 -6.31 -3.56
CA GLU A 79 -10.87 -7.00 -4.12
C GLU A 79 -10.46 -8.15 -5.04
N ARG A 80 -9.42 -7.92 -5.85
CA ARG A 80 -8.84 -8.92 -6.73
C ARG A 80 -8.25 -10.09 -5.95
N GLY A 81 -7.51 -9.81 -4.88
CA GLY A 81 -6.94 -10.82 -4.00
C GLY A 81 -8.02 -11.67 -3.33
N LEU A 82 -9.10 -11.04 -2.87
CA LEU A 82 -10.24 -11.75 -2.28
C LEU A 82 -10.87 -12.74 -3.29
N ALA A 83 -11.07 -12.31 -4.54
CA ALA A 83 -11.60 -13.17 -5.60
C ALA A 83 -10.67 -14.35 -5.91
N LEU A 84 -9.36 -14.11 -6.02
CA LEU A 84 -8.35 -15.15 -6.24
C LEU A 84 -8.34 -16.15 -5.09
N ARG A 85 -8.39 -15.65 -3.84
CA ARG A 85 -8.43 -16.49 -2.65
C ARG A 85 -9.65 -17.39 -2.63
N ALA A 86 -10.83 -16.84 -2.92
CA ALA A 86 -12.07 -17.60 -2.98
C ALA A 86 -12.02 -18.70 -4.05
N ARG A 87 -11.38 -18.45 -5.19
CA ARG A 87 -11.30 -19.40 -6.32
C ARG A 87 -10.25 -20.49 -6.13
N PHE A 88 -9.06 -20.13 -5.65
CA PHE A 88 -7.88 -21.00 -5.63
C PHE A 88 -7.46 -21.49 -4.23
N GLY A 89 -8.16 -21.06 -3.17
CA GLY A 89 -7.91 -21.55 -1.81
C GLY A 89 -6.57 -21.09 -1.22
N VAL A 90 -6.11 -19.89 -1.59
CA VAL A 90 -4.82 -19.34 -1.14
C VAL A 90 -4.81 -19.17 0.40
N PRO A 91 -3.76 -19.63 1.10
CA PRO A 91 -3.68 -19.52 2.56
C PRO A 91 -3.76 -18.08 3.04
N THR A 92 -4.59 -17.86 4.05
CA THR A 92 -4.68 -16.61 4.81
C THR A 92 -3.82 -16.72 6.07
N GLY A 93 -3.15 -15.63 6.44
CA GLY A 93 -2.32 -15.59 7.64
C GLY A 93 -1.63 -14.24 7.81
N TRP A 94 -1.17 -14.00 9.03
CA TRP A 94 -0.42 -12.80 9.40
C TRP A 94 0.86 -13.23 10.14
N PRO A 95 2.02 -12.60 9.86
CA PRO A 95 2.25 -11.53 8.89
C PRO A 95 2.26 -12.02 7.42
N CYS A 96 2.00 -11.12 6.46
CA CYS A 96 2.13 -11.41 5.04
C CYS A 96 3.59 -11.71 4.68
N TRP A 97 3.85 -12.82 3.98
CA TRP A 97 5.21 -13.23 3.63
C TRP A 97 5.94 -12.23 2.71
N VAL A 98 5.21 -11.51 1.84
CA VAL A 98 5.80 -10.49 0.96
C VAL A 98 6.00 -9.17 1.71
N CYS A 99 4.91 -8.53 2.11
CA CYS A 99 4.95 -7.15 2.59
C CYS A 99 5.08 -7.02 4.11
N GLY A 100 4.97 -8.09 4.89
CA GLY A 100 5.11 -8.04 6.35
C GLY A 100 4.06 -7.20 7.09
N GLY A 101 2.96 -6.80 6.43
CA GLY A 101 1.96 -5.87 7.00
C GLY A 101 2.05 -4.43 6.48
N LEU A 102 3.01 -4.13 5.60
CA LEU A 102 3.22 -2.76 5.07
C LEU A 102 1.98 -2.14 4.41
N LEU A 103 1.12 -2.96 3.79
CA LEU A 103 -0.11 -2.49 3.16
C LEU A 103 -1.23 -2.15 4.17
N ASP A 104 -1.12 -2.60 5.42
CA ASP A 104 -2.07 -2.25 6.47
C ASP A 104 -1.75 -0.84 7.04
N GLU A 105 -0.50 -0.39 6.91
CA GLU A 105 0.00 0.88 7.43
C GLU A 105 -0.20 2.09 6.49
N LEU A 106 -0.91 1.92 5.37
CA LEU A 106 -1.15 3.00 4.39
C LEU A 106 -1.72 4.29 5.00
N GLY A 107 -2.57 4.15 6.04
CA GLY A 107 -3.15 5.29 6.75
C GLY A 107 -2.15 6.10 7.57
N LYS A 108 -1.13 5.43 8.13
CA LYS A 108 -0.03 6.01 8.90
C LYS A 108 0.88 6.81 7.97
N PHE A 109 1.32 6.22 6.85
CA PHE A 109 2.15 6.94 5.87
C PHE A 109 1.46 8.16 5.28
N ALA A 110 0.17 8.06 4.95
CA ALA A 110 -0.60 9.21 4.50
C ALA A 110 -0.69 10.32 5.57
N GLY A 111 -0.53 9.98 6.86
CA GLY A 111 -0.54 10.94 7.97
C GLY A 111 0.77 11.71 8.00
N LEU A 112 1.87 10.97 8.01
CA LEU A 112 3.22 11.51 7.95
C LEU A 112 3.42 12.42 6.74
N VAL A 113 2.91 12.05 5.56
CA VAL A 113 2.98 12.91 4.36
C VAL A 113 2.22 14.21 4.57
N ALA A 114 1.01 14.17 5.11
CA ALA A 114 0.20 15.38 5.35
C ALA A 114 0.87 16.32 6.37
N GLU A 115 1.45 15.78 7.44
CA GLU A 115 2.20 16.54 8.44
C GLU A 115 3.43 17.22 7.84
N ASN A 116 4.21 16.49 7.03
CA ASN A 116 5.40 17.03 6.37
C ASN A 116 5.06 18.06 5.27
N PHE A 117 3.83 18.06 4.76
CA PHE A 117 3.33 19.04 3.80
C PHE A 117 2.81 20.32 4.46
N ALA A 118 2.47 20.31 5.75
CA ALA A 118 1.94 21.47 6.47
C ALA A 118 2.79 22.77 6.36
N PRO A 119 4.13 22.74 6.37
CA PRO A 119 4.93 23.97 6.29
C PRO A 119 5.07 24.54 4.86
N TRP A 120 4.51 23.89 3.82
CA TRP A 120 4.73 24.26 2.43
C TRP A 120 3.46 24.76 1.74
N GLU A 121 3.62 25.79 0.91
CA GLU A 121 2.59 26.24 -0.03
C GLU A 121 2.77 25.54 -1.39
N PHE A 122 1.75 24.84 -1.85
CA PHE A 122 1.77 24.08 -3.11
C PHE A 122 0.35 23.84 -3.61
N ARG A 123 0.19 23.66 -4.93
CA ARG A 123 -1.07 23.32 -5.59
C ARG A 123 -1.13 21.84 -5.95
N THR A 124 -0.04 21.32 -6.51
CA THR A 124 0.07 19.92 -6.93
C THR A 124 1.10 19.19 -6.10
N PHE A 125 0.92 17.89 -5.93
CA PHE A 125 1.90 17.04 -5.25
C PHE A 125 2.09 15.71 -5.95
N LEU A 126 3.20 15.04 -5.63
CA LEU A 126 3.45 13.67 -6.01
C LEU A 126 3.91 12.86 -4.80
N VAL A 127 3.49 11.60 -4.72
CA VAL A 127 3.95 10.65 -3.70
C VAL A 127 4.82 9.60 -4.37
N GLY A 128 6.06 9.50 -3.91
CA GLY A 128 6.98 8.41 -4.16
C GLY A 128 7.19 7.60 -2.88
N SER A 129 7.67 6.37 -3.06
CA SER A 129 8.10 5.51 -1.97
C SER A 129 9.44 4.89 -2.27
N LYS A 130 10.19 4.66 -1.20
CA LYS A 130 11.38 3.84 -1.16
C LYS A 130 11.03 2.64 -0.30
N VAL A 131 10.86 1.50 -0.96
CA VAL A 131 10.50 0.25 -0.31
C VAL A 131 11.76 -0.44 0.17
N ASP A 132 11.65 -1.14 1.30
CA ASP A 132 12.71 -1.99 1.82
C ASP A 132 13.21 -2.95 0.71
N PRO A 133 14.53 -3.00 0.43
CA PRO A 133 15.10 -3.94 -0.51
C PRO A 133 14.72 -5.40 -0.24
N GLU A 134 14.56 -5.81 1.02
CA GLU A 134 14.17 -7.17 1.38
C GLU A 134 12.74 -7.49 0.90
N VAL A 135 11.80 -6.56 1.08
CA VAL A 135 10.43 -6.71 0.59
C VAL A 135 10.39 -6.81 -0.93
N SER A 136 11.21 -6.00 -1.61
CA SER A 136 11.33 -6.01 -3.07
C SER A 136 11.93 -7.32 -3.57
N ALA A 137 12.93 -7.86 -2.88
CA ALA A 137 13.55 -9.15 -3.22
C ALA A 137 12.59 -10.33 -3.01
N ARG A 138 11.84 -10.35 -1.91
CA ARG A 138 10.81 -11.39 -1.66
C ARG A 138 9.72 -11.36 -2.74
N GLU A 139 9.30 -10.17 -3.15
CA GLU A 139 8.36 -9.99 -4.27
C GLU A 139 8.91 -10.58 -5.58
N GLU A 140 10.12 -10.21 -5.97
CA GLU A 140 10.74 -10.67 -7.23
C GLU A 140 10.95 -12.19 -7.25
N ALA A 141 11.36 -12.77 -6.11
CA ALA A 141 11.47 -14.21 -5.94
C ALA A 141 10.11 -14.90 -6.16
N LEU A 142 9.04 -14.39 -5.54
CA LEU A 142 7.69 -14.93 -5.70
C LEU A 142 7.20 -14.86 -7.15
N TRP A 143 7.46 -13.74 -7.84
CA TRP A 143 7.07 -13.58 -9.23
C TRP A 143 7.77 -14.57 -10.15
N THR A 144 9.05 -14.83 -9.89
CA THR A 144 9.86 -15.78 -10.65
C THR A 144 9.35 -17.21 -10.44
N GLU A 145 9.06 -17.59 -9.20
CA GLU A 145 8.53 -18.91 -8.86
C GLU A 145 7.17 -19.18 -9.51
N LEU A 146 6.27 -18.19 -9.45
CA LEU A 146 4.90 -18.26 -9.96
C LEU A 146 4.77 -17.93 -11.45
N GLY A 147 5.82 -17.43 -12.10
CA GLY A 147 5.76 -16.96 -13.49
C GLY A 147 4.78 -15.81 -13.70
N ALA A 148 4.61 -14.93 -12.71
CA ALA A 148 3.59 -13.89 -12.70
C ALA A 148 3.89 -12.74 -13.68
N ARG A 149 3.45 -12.87 -14.94
CA ARG A 149 3.72 -11.88 -16.01
C ARG A 149 2.95 -10.56 -15.86
N HIS A 150 1.79 -10.61 -15.20
CA HIS A 150 0.90 -9.46 -15.03
C HIS A 150 1.06 -8.78 -13.67
N ALA A 151 2.19 -9.01 -13.01
CA ALA A 151 2.42 -8.47 -11.68
C ALA A 151 2.66 -6.96 -11.68
N GLU A 152 2.15 -6.30 -10.64
CA GLU A 152 2.38 -4.89 -10.31
C GLU A 152 3.31 -4.78 -9.10
N PRO A 153 4.40 -3.98 -9.17
CA PRO A 153 5.35 -3.83 -8.06
C PRO A 153 4.73 -3.15 -6.85
N ILE A 154 5.23 -3.50 -5.65
CA ILE A 154 4.75 -2.92 -4.38
C ILE A 154 4.84 -1.41 -4.33
N LYS A 155 5.89 -0.86 -4.90
CA LYS A 155 6.10 0.57 -5.01
C LYS A 155 4.95 1.29 -5.71
N SER A 156 4.42 0.71 -6.80
CA SER A 156 3.34 1.33 -7.58
C SER A 156 2.04 1.38 -6.79
N GLU A 157 1.71 0.28 -6.10
CA GLU A 157 0.52 0.24 -5.25
C GLU A 157 0.63 1.19 -4.06
N LEU A 158 1.77 1.21 -3.36
CA LEU A 158 1.99 2.14 -2.24
C LEU A 158 1.82 3.59 -2.70
N ASN A 159 2.44 3.99 -3.80
CA ASN A 159 2.32 5.36 -4.33
C ASN A 159 0.87 5.71 -4.65
N ARG A 160 0.14 4.81 -5.33
CA ARG A 160 -1.27 5.01 -5.70
C ARG A 160 -2.17 5.11 -4.48
N GLU A 161 -2.01 4.21 -3.52
CA GLU A 161 -2.90 4.10 -2.36
C GLU A 161 -2.61 5.16 -1.28
N ILE A 162 -1.35 5.54 -1.08
CA ILE A 162 -0.98 6.70 -0.25
C ILE A 162 -1.45 7.97 -0.93
N GLY A 163 -1.22 8.13 -2.25
CA GLY A 163 -1.65 9.29 -3.02
C GLY A 163 -3.15 9.58 -2.89
N LYS A 164 -4.01 8.58 -3.12
CA LYS A 164 -5.47 8.70 -2.92
C LYS A 164 -5.88 9.08 -1.50
N ARG A 165 -5.11 8.67 -0.48
CA ARG A 165 -5.39 9.00 0.93
C ARG A 165 -4.96 10.43 1.25
N VAL A 166 -3.83 10.87 0.73
CA VAL A 166 -3.32 12.24 0.88
C VAL A 166 -4.22 13.23 0.13
N GLU A 167 -4.63 12.91 -1.10
CA GLU A 167 -5.58 13.71 -1.90
C GLU A 167 -6.89 13.93 -1.14
N ARG A 168 -7.48 12.86 -0.58
CA ARG A 168 -8.70 12.97 0.24
C ARG A 168 -8.52 13.80 1.52
N ARG A 169 -7.32 13.83 2.09
CA ARG A 169 -7.03 14.57 3.33
C ARG A 169 -6.76 16.06 3.08
N LEU A 170 -6.02 16.37 2.03
CA LEU A 170 -5.57 17.74 1.74
C LEU A 170 -6.45 18.47 0.73
N GLY A 171 -7.29 17.74 -0.03
CA GLY A 171 -8.10 18.30 -1.11
C GLY A 171 -7.28 18.86 -2.27
N LYS A 172 -6.02 18.42 -2.42
CA LYS A 172 -5.10 18.82 -3.48
C LYS A 172 -5.00 17.72 -4.53
N VAL A 173 -4.61 18.09 -5.75
CA VAL A 173 -4.53 17.14 -6.89
C VAL A 173 -3.14 16.54 -6.98
N ALA A 174 -3.08 15.23 -7.19
CA ALA A 174 -1.83 14.54 -7.49
C ALA A 174 -1.45 14.72 -8.98
N GLU A 175 -0.24 15.22 -9.25
CA GLU A 175 0.29 15.46 -10.60
C GLU A 175 1.61 14.72 -10.81
N PHE A 176 1.74 14.03 -11.94
CA PHE A 176 2.89 13.15 -12.22
C PHE A 176 3.96 13.84 -13.07
N ALA A 177 3.58 14.76 -13.96
CA ALA A 177 4.51 15.39 -14.88
C ALA A 177 5.27 16.57 -14.25
N HIS A 178 4.53 17.46 -13.60
CA HIS A 178 5.06 18.71 -13.03
C HIS A 178 4.48 18.97 -11.63
N PRO A 179 4.89 18.17 -10.63
CA PRO A 179 4.48 18.41 -9.24
C PRO A 179 5.19 19.65 -8.67
N ASP A 180 4.53 20.40 -7.79
CA ASP A 180 5.19 21.45 -7.02
C ASP A 180 6.06 20.85 -5.90
N ILE A 181 5.56 19.76 -5.30
CA ILE A 181 6.18 19.10 -4.16
C ILE A 181 6.11 17.58 -4.31
N VAL A 182 7.19 16.89 -3.95
CA VAL A 182 7.27 15.42 -3.98
C VAL A 182 7.55 14.92 -2.57
N ALA A 183 6.68 14.08 -2.03
CA ALA A 183 6.95 13.30 -0.82
C ALA A 183 7.58 11.97 -1.19
N ILE A 184 8.72 11.64 -0.59
CA ILE A 184 9.35 10.32 -0.69
C ILE A 184 9.21 9.64 0.66
N VAL A 185 8.36 8.63 0.72
CA VAL A 185 8.11 7.80 1.91
C VAL A 185 9.12 6.67 1.96
N ASP A 186 9.96 6.63 2.99
CA ASP A 186 10.84 5.49 3.27
C ASP A 186 10.13 4.52 4.21
N THR A 187 9.81 3.32 3.72
CA THR A 187 9.03 2.32 4.45
C THR A 187 9.84 1.58 5.50
N ALA A 188 11.18 1.63 5.45
CA ALA A 188 12.03 0.95 6.42
C ALA A 188 12.21 1.77 7.70
N PHE A 189 12.21 3.10 7.57
CA PHE A 189 12.47 4.03 8.68
C PHE A 189 11.24 4.85 9.10
N ASP A 190 10.06 4.57 8.53
CA ASP A 190 8.83 5.35 8.77
C ASP A 190 9.03 6.86 8.62
N SER A 191 9.84 7.27 7.64
CA SER A 191 10.23 8.66 7.45
C SER A 191 9.74 9.18 6.11
N VAL A 192 9.41 10.47 6.06
CA VAL A 192 9.00 11.15 4.83
C VAL A 192 9.97 12.28 4.57
N SER A 193 10.60 12.25 3.40
CA SER A 193 11.41 13.36 2.90
C SER A 193 10.62 14.14 1.87
N VAL A 194 10.70 15.46 1.93
CA VAL A 194 9.96 16.35 1.05
C VAL A 194 10.94 17.05 0.11
N GLN A 195 10.71 16.91 -1.20
CA GLN A 195 11.45 17.61 -2.24
C GLN A 195 10.55 18.68 -2.83
N VAL A 196 11.00 19.94 -2.75
CA VAL A 196 10.27 21.09 -3.30
C VAL A 196 10.88 21.45 -4.65
N ASN A 197 10.06 21.48 -5.69
CA ASN A 197 10.53 21.84 -7.02
C ASN A 197 10.74 23.36 -7.14
N PRO A 198 11.84 23.81 -7.77
CA PRO A 198 12.15 25.23 -7.87
C PRO A 198 11.17 25.95 -8.77
N ILE A 199 10.82 27.18 -8.38
CA ILE A 199 10.06 28.10 -9.22
C ILE A 199 11.05 28.98 -10.00
N PHE A 200 10.86 29.07 -11.30
CA PHE A 200 11.67 29.93 -12.16
C PHE A 200 10.98 31.28 -12.36
N ILE A 201 11.63 32.36 -11.92
CA ILE A 201 11.16 33.71 -12.12
C ILE A 201 11.90 34.31 -13.32
N TYR A 202 11.16 34.71 -14.35
CA TYR A 202 11.71 35.43 -15.50
C TYR A 202 11.30 36.90 -15.44
N GLY A 203 12.23 37.78 -15.80
CA GLY A 203 11.98 39.21 -15.88
C GLY A 203 13.04 39.92 -16.69
N ARG A 204 12.81 41.21 -16.93
CA ARG A 204 13.79 42.12 -17.54
C ARG A 204 14.22 43.12 -16.48
N TYR A 205 15.51 43.37 -16.38
CA TYR A 205 16.05 44.41 -15.50
C TYR A 205 16.78 45.46 -16.33
N ARG A 206 16.72 46.73 -15.89
CA ARG A 206 17.48 47.82 -16.50
C ARG A 206 18.78 48.01 -15.73
N LYS A 207 19.91 47.92 -16.42
CA LYS A 207 21.23 48.21 -15.85
C LYS A 207 21.59 49.66 -16.13
N LEU A 208 21.43 50.53 -15.12
CA LEU A 208 21.60 51.98 -15.29
C LEU A 208 23.05 52.48 -15.10
N VAL A 209 23.90 51.70 -14.42
CA VAL A 209 25.28 52.08 -14.08
C VAL A 209 26.29 51.19 -14.82
N ARG A 210 27.33 51.83 -15.39
CA ARG A 210 28.46 51.14 -16.03
C ARG A 210 29.47 50.66 -14.99
N GLY A 211 30.14 49.53 -15.24
CA GLY A 211 31.19 48.98 -14.36
C GLY A 211 30.75 47.86 -13.41
N ILE A 212 29.46 47.57 -13.30
CA ILE A 212 28.94 46.46 -12.47
C ILE A 212 28.79 45.19 -13.32
N PRO A 213 29.30 44.01 -12.94
CA PRO A 213 29.12 42.75 -13.67
C PRO A 213 27.67 42.25 -13.57
N GLN A 214 27.25 41.42 -14.53
CA GLN A 214 25.91 40.81 -14.56
C GLN A 214 25.77 39.63 -13.58
N THR A 215 26.88 38.96 -13.28
CA THR A 215 26.96 37.84 -12.33
C THR A 215 27.99 38.13 -11.24
N ARG A 216 28.24 37.16 -10.36
CA ARG A 216 29.10 37.32 -9.17
C ARG A 216 30.45 37.94 -9.51
N TRP A 217 30.80 39.02 -8.80
CA TRP A 217 32.07 39.74 -8.94
C TRP A 217 33.23 38.89 -8.38
N PRO A 218 34.13 38.34 -9.22
CA PRO A 218 35.33 37.68 -8.71
C PRO A 218 36.30 38.74 -8.18
N CYS A 219 36.77 38.57 -6.95
CA CYS A 219 37.79 39.40 -6.31
C CYS A 219 38.99 39.62 -7.25
N ARG A 220 39.34 40.88 -7.53
CA ARG A 220 40.48 41.21 -8.41
C ARG A 220 41.83 40.75 -7.86
N ARG A 221 41.93 40.61 -6.53
CA ARG A 221 43.16 40.20 -5.82
C ARG A 221 43.32 38.68 -5.72
N CYS A 222 42.22 37.93 -5.78
CA CYS A 222 42.18 36.53 -5.41
C CYS A 222 41.49 35.61 -6.44
N GLN A 223 40.91 36.15 -7.52
CA GLN A 223 40.39 35.43 -8.70
C GLN A 223 39.73 34.05 -8.42
N ARG A 224 38.98 33.92 -7.32
CA ARG A 224 38.38 32.65 -6.85
C ARG A 224 39.40 31.53 -6.57
N ARG A 225 40.46 31.81 -5.81
CA ARG A 225 40.96 30.85 -4.81
C ARG A 225 40.43 31.23 -3.43
#